data_AF-A0A529NYZ7-F1
#
_entry.id   AF-A0A529NYZ7-F1
#
_cell.length_a   1.000
_cell.length_b   1.000
_cell.length_c   1.000
_cell.angle_alpha   90.00
_cell.angle_beta   90.00
_cell.angle_gamma   90.00
#
_symmetry.space_group_name_H-M   'P 1'
#
loop_
_entity.id
_entity.type
_entity.pdbx_description
1 polymer ?
#
loop_
_entity_poly.entity_id
_entity_poly.type
_entity_poly.pdbx_seq_one_letter_code
_entity_poly.pdbx_strand_id
1 'polypeptide(L)'
;ITPLVRIASWATAGVDPAIMGTGPIPASKRALDKAGWSVKDLDLVEANEAFAAQACAVNKGMGWDPSIVNVNGGAIAIGHPIGASGARVFNTL
;
A
#
# COMPACT_ATOMS: atom_id res chain seq x y z
N ILE A 1 -6.70 -19.43 -20.34
CA ILE A 1 -6.69 -18.04 -19.79
C ILE A 1 -5.23 -17.70 -19.52
N THR A 2 -4.77 -16.53 -19.94
CA THR A 2 -3.42 -16.02 -19.62
C THR A 2 -3.53 -15.13 -18.38
N PRO A 3 -2.80 -15.41 -17.28
CA PRO A 3 -2.89 -14.60 -16.07
C PRO A 3 -2.30 -13.21 -16.30
N LEU A 4 -2.96 -12.17 -15.78
CA LEU A 4 -2.47 -10.79 -15.83
C LEU A 4 -1.29 -10.56 -14.89
N VAL A 5 -1.36 -11.15 -13.68
CA VAL A 5 -0.36 -10.99 -12.61
C VAL A 5 -0.27 -12.26 -11.76
N ARG A 6 0.76 -12.33 -10.91
CA ARG A 6 0.91 -13.33 -9.85
C ARG A 6 1.04 -12.61 -8.51
N ILE A 7 0.35 -13.12 -7.49
CA ILE A 7 0.54 -12.65 -6.10
C ILE A 7 1.86 -13.22 -5.58
N ALA A 8 2.84 -12.35 -5.34
CA ALA A 8 4.15 -12.75 -4.81
C ALA A 8 4.10 -13.07 -3.31
N SER A 9 3.39 -12.24 -2.53
CA SER A 9 3.23 -12.41 -1.09
C SER A 9 2.06 -11.56 -0.57
N TRP A 10 1.72 -11.75 0.71
CA TRP A 10 0.82 -10.88 1.46
C TRP A 10 1.13 -10.95 2.96
N ALA A 11 0.73 -9.91 3.69
CA ALA A 11 0.90 -9.86 5.13
C ALA A 11 -0.13 -8.97 5.81
N THR A 12 -0.40 -9.27 7.09
CA THR A 12 -1.15 -8.43 8.01
C THR A 12 -0.27 -8.12 9.22
N ALA A 13 -0.53 -6.99 9.85
CA ALA A 13 0.15 -6.56 11.07
C ALA A 13 -0.81 -5.76 11.95
N GLY A 14 -0.74 -5.98 13.26
CA GLY A 14 -1.40 -5.13 14.25
C GLY A 14 -0.49 -3.98 14.66
N VAL A 15 -1.10 -2.84 14.96
CA VAL A 15 -0.45 -1.66 15.55
C VAL A 15 -1.32 -1.14 16.68
N ASP A 16 -0.78 -0.24 17.52
CA ASP A 16 -1.57 0.43 18.53
C ASP A 16 -2.72 1.23 17.88
N PRO A 17 -3.96 1.11 18.38
CA PRO A 17 -5.12 1.82 17.82
C PRO A 17 -4.94 3.34 17.72
N ALA A 18 -4.20 3.97 18.64
CA ALA A 18 -3.93 5.40 18.62
C ALA A 18 -3.12 5.86 17.39
N ILE A 19 -2.39 4.93 16.76
CA ILE A 19 -1.59 5.17 15.55
C ILE A 19 -1.97 4.21 14.42
N MET A 20 -3.24 3.78 14.38
CA MET A 20 -3.74 2.76 13.43
C MET A 20 -3.35 3.02 11.97
N GLY A 21 -3.25 4.29 11.58
CA GLY A 21 -2.84 4.70 10.23
C GLY A 21 -1.44 4.25 9.81
N THR A 22 -0.59 3.88 10.77
CA THR A 22 0.76 3.36 10.48
C THR A 22 0.80 1.89 10.12
N GLY A 23 -0.33 1.17 10.22
CA GLY A 23 -0.46 -0.26 9.91
C GLY A 23 0.15 -0.72 8.57
N PRO A 24 0.08 0.06 7.48
CA PRO A 24 0.75 -0.29 6.23
C PRO A 24 2.27 -0.46 6.36
N ILE A 25 2.95 0.24 7.28
CA ILE A 25 4.41 0.16 7.41
C ILE A 25 4.86 -1.26 7.78
N PRO A 26 4.44 -1.85 8.93
CA PRO A 26 4.84 -3.21 9.28
C PRO A 26 4.22 -4.27 8.35
N ALA A 27 3.00 -4.03 7.83
CA ALA A 27 2.36 -4.97 6.91
C ALA A 27 3.14 -5.06 5.58
N SER A 28 3.45 -3.93 4.95
CA SER A 28 4.20 -3.89 3.69
C SER A 28 5.63 -4.39 3.85
N LYS A 29 6.34 -4.04 4.94
CA LYS A 29 7.68 -4.59 5.21
C LYS A 29 7.67 -6.11 5.31
N ARG A 30 6.67 -6.68 6.01
CA ARG A 30 6.52 -8.14 6.13
C ARG A 30 6.14 -8.81 4.80
N ALA A 31 5.34 -8.16 3.96
CA ALA A 31 5.02 -8.68 2.63
C ALA A 31 6.26 -8.69 1.73
N LEU A 32 7.04 -7.60 1.72
CA LEU A 32 8.29 -7.51 0.94
C LEU A 32 9.30 -8.57 1.40
N ASP A 33 9.50 -8.72 2.71
CA ASP A 33 10.38 -9.75 3.28
C ASP A 33 9.98 -11.17 2.85
N LYS A 34 8.69 -11.51 2.93
CA LYS A 34 8.17 -12.81 2.43
C LYS A 34 8.38 -13.02 0.92
N ALA A 35 8.40 -11.95 0.13
CA ALA A 35 8.66 -12.00 -1.30
C ALA A 35 10.17 -12.02 -1.63
N GLY A 36 11.03 -11.76 -0.65
CA GLY A 36 12.46 -11.54 -0.87
C GLY A 36 12.75 -10.22 -1.59
N TRP A 37 11.89 -9.22 -1.45
CA TRP A 37 11.98 -7.92 -2.11
C TRP A 37 12.33 -6.80 -1.14
N SER A 38 12.85 -5.71 -1.70
CA SER A 38 13.04 -4.42 -1.05
C SER A 38 12.12 -3.37 -1.67
N VAL A 39 12.03 -2.19 -1.04
CA VAL A 39 11.27 -1.06 -1.61
C VAL A 39 11.81 -0.57 -2.95
N LYS A 40 13.07 -0.89 -3.29
CA LYS A 40 13.69 -0.51 -4.56
C LYS A 40 13.31 -1.43 -5.72
N ASP A 41 12.75 -2.59 -5.41
CA ASP A 41 12.30 -3.57 -6.40
C ASP A 41 10.84 -3.28 -6.82
N LEU A 42 10.24 -2.20 -6.32
CA LEU A 42 8.87 -1.80 -6.62
C LEU A 42 8.85 -0.77 -7.76
N ASP A 43 8.10 -1.08 -8.81
CA ASP A 43 7.89 -0.16 -9.94
C ASP A 43 6.72 0.80 -9.69
N LEU A 44 5.67 0.33 -9.01
CA LEU A 44 4.45 1.08 -8.68
C LEU A 44 3.94 0.68 -7.29
N VAL A 45 3.33 1.64 -6.59
CA VAL A 45 2.76 1.46 -5.26
C VAL A 45 1.35 2.03 -5.21
N GLU A 46 0.36 1.20 -4.95
CA GLU A 46 -0.97 1.64 -4.51
C GLU A 46 -1.04 1.55 -2.99
N ALA A 47 -1.08 2.71 -2.32
CA ALA A 47 -1.22 2.83 -0.88
C ALA A 47 -2.47 3.64 -0.56
N ASN A 48 -3.48 3.00 0.03
CA ASN A 48 -4.76 3.65 0.32
C ASN A 48 -4.57 4.91 1.19
N GLU A 49 -5.10 6.03 0.73
CA GLU A 49 -4.99 7.33 1.39
C GLU A 49 -6.22 7.59 2.26
N ALA A 50 -6.30 6.94 3.43
CA ALA A 50 -7.42 7.18 4.34
C ALA A 50 -7.44 8.65 4.83
N PHE A 51 -6.25 9.20 5.08
CA PHE A 51 -6.02 10.61 5.40
C PHE A 51 -4.65 11.05 4.86
N ALA A 52 -4.51 12.32 4.45
CA ALA A 52 -3.24 12.85 3.94
C ALA A 52 -2.09 12.71 4.95
N ALA A 53 -2.32 13.05 6.23
CA ALA A 53 -1.30 12.92 7.27
C ALA A 53 -0.81 11.48 7.45
N GLN A 54 -1.73 10.52 7.37
CA GLN A 54 -1.42 9.09 7.43
C GLN A 54 -0.60 8.65 6.21
N ALA A 55 -1.01 9.06 5.00
CA ALA A 55 -0.30 8.73 3.76
C ALA A 55 1.14 9.27 3.78
N CYS A 56 1.34 10.52 4.21
CA CYS A 56 2.67 11.11 4.38
C CYS A 56 3.53 10.32 5.39
N ALA A 57 2.94 9.91 6.52
CA ALA A 57 3.64 9.10 7.53
C ALA A 57 4.05 7.73 6.99
N VAL A 58 3.18 7.07 6.23
CA VAL A 58 3.49 5.77 5.59
C VAL A 58 4.59 5.92 4.54
N ASN A 59 4.50 6.92 3.66
CA ASN A 59 5.54 7.17 2.65
C ASN A 59 6.90 7.38 3.30
N LYS A 60 6.96 8.19 4.36
CA LYS A 60 8.20 8.42 5.13
C LYS A 60 8.69 7.15 5.83
N GLY A 61 7.79 6.35 6.41
CA GLY A 61 8.13 5.13 7.14
C GLY A 61 8.55 3.94 6.27
N MET A 62 8.11 3.93 5.02
CA MET A 62 8.51 2.97 4.00
C MET A 62 9.78 3.40 3.27
N GLY A 63 9.96 4.70 3.02
CA GLY A 63 11.14 5.21 2.32
C GLY A 63 11.21 4.82 0.84
N TRP A 64 10.06 4.48 0.23
CA TRP A 64 9.94 4.33 -1.22
C TRP A 64 9.91 5.70 -1.90
N ASP A 65 10.10 5.72 -3.21
CA ASP A 65 9.98 6.94 -4.01
C ASP A 65 8.51 7.39 -4.08
N PRO A 66 8.15 8.61 -3.63
CA PRO A 66 6.78 9.12 -3.78
C PRO A 66 6.30 9.22 -5.23
N SER A 67 7.21 9.27 -6.22
CA SER A 67 6.85 9.40 -7.64
C SER A 67 6.15 8.15 -8.21
N ILE A 68 6.31 7.00 -7.56
CA ILE A 68 5.68 5.73 -7.95
C ILE A 68 4.42 5.41 -7.13
N VAL A 69 4.04 6.28 -6.18
CA VAL A 69 2.92 6.06 -5.26
C VAL A 69 1.65 6.72 -5.80
N ASN A 70 0.58 5.93 -5.94
CA ASN A 70 -0.76 6.41 -6.33
C ASN A 70 -0.72 7.32 -7.59
N VAL A 71 0.01 6.90 -8.62
CA VAL A 71 0.27 7.71 -9.83
C VAL A 71 -1.01 8.13 -10.58
N ASN A 72 -2.10 7.38 -10.38
CA ASN A 72 -3.42 7.65 -10.96
C ASN A 72 -4.39 8.34 -9.97
N GLY A 73 -3.87 8.81 -8.83
CA GLY A 73 -4.65 9.37 -7.72
C GLY A 73 -5.11 8.32 -6.71
N GLY A 74 -5.11 8.70 -5.43
CA GLY A 74 -5.53 7.83 -4.33
C GLY A 74 -6.92 8.16 -3.78
N ALA A 75 -7.25 7.52 -2.66
CA ALA A 75 -8.57 7.58 -2.03
C ALA A 75 -9.02 8.99 -1.60
N ILE A 76 -8.09 9.93 -1.43
CA ILE A 76 -8.42 11.35 -1.20
C ILE A 76 -9.22 11.92 -2.39
N ALA A 77 -8.86 11.55 -3.62
CA ALA A 77 -9.50 12.04 -4.83
C ALA A 77 -10.69 11.17 -5.26
N ILE A 78 -10.54 9.84 -5.20
CA ILE A 78 -11.51 8.89 -5.79
C ILE A 78 -12.46 8.25 -4.78
N GLY A 79 -12.33 8.60 -3.50
CA GLY A 79 -13.17 8.10 -2.42
C GLY A 79 -12.73 6.75 -1.82
N HIS A 80 -13.29 6.43 -0.66
CA HIS A 80 -12.93 5.26 0.14
C HIS A 80 -14.16 4.44 0.59
N PRO A 81 -14.77 3.64 -0.31
CA PRO A 81 -15.77 2.65 0.10
C PRO A 81 -15.09 1.53 0.90
N ILE A 82 -15.22 1.56 2.22
CA ILE A 82 -14.41 0.77 3.20
C ILE A 82 -14.19 -0.69 2.77
N GLY A 83 -15.26 -1.42 2.45
CA GLY A 83 -15.16 -2.85 2.09
C GLY A 83 -14.64 -3.13 0.68
N ALA A 84 -14.67 -2.14 -0.22
CA ALA A 84 -14.32 -2.32 -1.64
C ALA A 84 -12.91 -1.79 -1.98
N SER A 85 -12.36 -0.85 -1.19
CA SER A 85 -11.09 -0.21 -1.51
C SER A 85 -9.92 -1.18 -1.65
N GLY A 86 -9.90 -2.29 -0.89
CA GLY A 86 -8.85 -3.32 -1.01
C GLY A 86 -8.82 -4.01 -2.38
N ALA A 87 -9.99 -4.32 -2.95
CA ALA A 87 -10.08 -4.85 -4.31
C ALA A 87 -9.83 -3.77 -5.37
N ARG A 88 -10.29 -2.53 -5.11
CA ARG A 88 -10.09 -1.39 -6.02
C ARG A 88 -8.62 -1.04 -6.19
N VAL A 89 -7.86 -0.90 -5.10
CA VAL A 89 -6.41 -0.57 -5.17
C VAL A 89 -5.66 -1.64 -5.96
N PHE A 90 -6.07 -2.91 -5.85
CA PHE A 90 -5.45 -4.02 -6.57
C PHE A 90 -5.72 -3.97 -8.08
N ASN A 91 -6.89 -3.46 -8.51
CA ASN A 91 -7.27 -3.40 -9.92
C ASN A 91 -6.84 -2.10 -10.62
N THR A 92 -6.35 -1.11 -9.88
CA THR A 92 -5.84 0.16 -10.47
C THR A 92 -4.37 0.05 -10.91
N LEU A 93 -3.63 -0.93 -10.38
CA LEU A 93 -2.29 -1.29 -10.83
C LEU A 93 -2.27 -1.81 -12.28
#